data_AF-U3ADH5-F1
#
_entry.id   AF-U3ADH5-F1
#
_cell.length_a   1.000
_cell.length_b   1.000
_cell.length_c   1.000
_cell.angle_alpha   90.00
_cell.angle_beta   90.00
_cell.angle_gamma   90.00
#
_symmetry.space_group_name_H-M   'P 1'
#
loop_
_entity.id
_entity.type
_entity.pdbx_description
1 polymer ?
#
loop_
_entity_poly.entity_id
_entity_poly.type
_entity_poly.pdbx_seq_one_letter_code
_entity_poly.pdbx_strand_id
1 'polypeptide(L)'
;MKEVLKSLKENATSRLKNPIVGAFALSWCALNINGLTVFILSSSTEKIKIASNKVWSFNGDLLIPLSIAILYLLLLPILNLAYEFINDGVINSFRDKRQNKTDKERFVRQKSTVGAKIEADEEYIRKLKDQEIENWLQEKALRNKQFIEQKSKYSSLLVLLSEKEQQFSQSRAQYVAEIESLKSKQVSISTQLDLVESDTASKLSYLEITLNELGRILDGVENANGLTTSQDIKELRGKIEEVRSKFGIWDDIPF
;
A
#
# COMPACT_ATOMS: atom_id res chain seq x y z
N MET A 1 -27.43 -92.68 45.38
CA MET A 1 -26.18 -92.74 44.58
C MET A 1 -26.13 -91.73 43.43
N LYS A 2 -27.19 -91.56 42.62
CA LYS A 2 -27.20 -90.58 41.52
C LYS A 2 -27.02 -89.12 41.97
N GLU A 3 -27.59 -88.73 43.12
CA GLU A 3 -27.43 -87.37 43.67
C GLU A 3 -26.01 -87.07 44.16
N VAL A 4 -25.33 -88.05 44.75
CA VAL A 4 -23.93 -87.92 45.21
C VAL A 4 -22.96 -87.76 44.03
N LEU A 5 -23.17 -88.52 42.95
CA LEU A 5 -22.39 -88.36 41.72
C LEU A 5 -22.66 -87.01 41.04
N LYS A 6 -23.91 -86.54 41.07
CA LYS A 6 -24.30 -85.25 40.52
C LYS A 6 -23.65 -84.10 41.29
N SER A 7 -23.67 -84.12 42.63
CA SER A 7 -23.06 -83.08 43.46
C SER A 7 -21.53 -83.05 43.36
N LEU A 8 -20.87 -84.22 43.24
CA LEU A 8 -19.44 -84.31 42.96
C LEU A 8 -19.08 -83.73 41.59
N LYS A 9 -19.85 -84.07 40.55
CA LYS A 9 -19.63 -83.54 39.20
C LYS A 9 -19.81 -82.03 39.16
N GLU A 10 -20.85 -81.50 39.79
CA GLU A 10 -21.14 -80.05 39.83
C GLU A 10 -20.06 -79.28 40.58
N ASN A 11 -19.59 -79.78 41.73
CA ASN A 11 -18.51 -79.15 42.50
C ASN A 11 -17.16 -79.22 41.77
N ALA A 12 -16.81 -80.37 41.17
CA ALA A 12 -15.61 -80.51 40.36
C ALA A 12 -15.63 -79.56 39.15
N THR A 13 -16.76 -79.48 38.44
CA THR A 13 -16.93 -78.56 37.30
C THR A 13 -16.84 -77.10 37.75
N SER A 14 -17.43 -76.74 38.88
CA SER A 14 -17.35 -75.38 39.44
C SER A 14 -15.92 -74.98 39.80
N ARG A 15 -15.10 -75.91 40.30
CA ARG A 15 -13.70 -75.64 40.65
C ARG A 15 -12.80 -75.58 39.41
N LEU A 16 -13.06 -76.40 38.40
CA LEU A 16 -12.34 -76.36 37.12
C LEU A 16 -12.59 -75.07 36.32
N LYS A 17 -13.69 -74.36 36.58
CA LYS A 17 -13.94 -73.02 36.02
C LYS A 17 -12.98 -71.96 36.58
N ASN A 18 -12.35 -72.19 37.73
CA ASN A 18 -11.31 -71.30 38.21
C ASN A 18 -10.05 -71.52 37.34
N PRO A 19 -9.53 -70.49 36.65
CA PRO A 19 -8.41 -70.63 35.73
C PRO A 19 -7.16 -71.25 36.37
N ILE A 20 -6.91 -70.98 37.66
CA ILE A 20 -5.74 -71.51 38.37
C ILE A 20 -5.90 -73.00 38.64
N VAL A 21 -7.07 -73.41 39.15
CA VAL A 21 -7.36 -74.81 39.49
C VAL A 21 -7.52 -75.64 38.22
N GLY A 22 -8.16 -75.09 37.19
CA GLY A 22 -8.29 -75.71 35.88
C GLY A 22 -6.94 -75.91 35.19
N ALA A 23 -6.11 -74.87 35.12
CA ALA A 23 -4.77 -74.97 34.53
C ALA A 23 -3.87 -75.94 35.30
N PHE A 24 -3.95 -75.94 36.63
CA PHE A 24 -3.23 -76.90 37.46
C PHE A 24 -3.67 -78.35 37.20
N ALA A 25 -4.98 -78.60 37.19
CA ALA A 25 -5.52 -79.94 36.92
C ALA A 25 -5.13 -80.43 35.53
N LEU A 26 -5.22 -79.57 34.51
CA LEU A 26 -4.82 -79.91 33.14
C LEU A 26 -3.32 -80.15 33.02
N SER A 27 -2.50 -79.31 33.65
CA SER A 27 -1.04 -79.46 33.69
C SER A 27 -0.64 -80.77 34.38
N TRP A 28 -1.28 -81.10 35.50
CA TRP A 28 -1.06 -82.35 36.21
C TRP A 28 -1.45 -83.58 35.38
N CYS A 29 -2.61 -83.53 34.73
CA CYS A 29 -3.07 -84.57 33.81
C CYS A 29 -2.14 -84.72 32.60
N ALA A 30 -1.62 -83.63 32.05
CA ALA A 30 -0.70 -83.65 30.91
C ALA A 30 0.63 -84.30 31.27
N LEU A 31 1.19 -83.98 32.44
CA LEU A 31 2.45 -84.57 32.92
C LEU A 31 2.31 -86.04 33.32
N ASN A 32 1.16 -86.42 33.87
CA ASN A 32 0.87 -87.80 34.26
C ASN A 32 0.06 -88.58 33.21
N ILE A 33 0.02 -88.12 31.95
CA ILE A 33 -0.87 -88.67 30.91
C ILE A 33 -0.63 -90.16 30.65
N ASN A 34 0.62 -90.61 30.71
CA ASN A 34 0.96 -92.03 30.54
C ASN A 34 0.34 -92.89 31.66
N GLY A 35 0.45 -92.45 32.91
CA GLY A 35 -0.16 -93.14 34.05
C GLY A 35 -1.69 -93.09 34.02
N LEU A 36 -2.26 -91.94 33.64
CA LEU A 36 -3.70 -91.75 33.52
C LEU A 36 -4.30 -92.62 32.42
N THR A 37 -3.62 -92.71 31.27
CA THR A 37 -4.06 -93.52 30.13
C THR A 37 -4.05 -95.01 30.48
N VAL A 38 -2.95 -95.49 31.08
CA VAL A 38 -2.86 -96.88 31.58
C VAL A 38 -3.92 -97.16 32.65
N PHE A 39 -4.21 -96.20 33.53
CA PHE A 39 -5.27 -96.33 34.53
C PHE A 39 -6.68 -96.38 33.92
N ILE A 40 -6.96 -95.62 32.86
CA ILE A 40 -8.27 -95.63 32.20
C ILE A 40 -8.48 -96.96 31.46
N LEU A 41 -7.45 -97.46 30.77
CA LEU A 41 -7.53 -98.66 29.90
C LEU A 41 -7.35 -100.01 30.62
N SER A 42 -6.88 -100.03 31.87
CA SER A 42 -6.63 -101.28 32.62
C SER A 42 -7.90 -101.93 33.20
N SER A 43 -7.80 -103.21 33.58
CA SER A 43 -8.89 -103.95 34.23
C SER A 43 -9.13 -103.51 35.68
N SER A 44 -10.33 -103.72 36.24
CA SER A 44 -10.68 -103.24 37.60
C SER A 44 -9.73 -103.70 38.70
N THR A 45 -9.13 -104.88 38.58
CA THR A 45 -8.15 -105.44 39.51
C THR A 45 -6.77 -104.77 39.37
N GLU A 46 -6.39 -104.36 38.17
CA GLU A 46 -5.15 -103.63 37.89
C GLU A 46 -5.24 -102.16 38.30
N LYS A 47 -6.40 -101.52 38.15
CA LYS A 47 -6.64 -100.14 38.63
C LYS A 47 -6.36 -100.00 40.12
N ILE A 48 -6.81 -100.97 40.91
CA ILE A 48 -6.59 -100.99 42.36
C ILE A 48 -5.09 -101.14 42.69
N LYS A 49 -4.36 -101.99 41.95
CA LYS A 49 -2.91 -102.18 42.11
C LYS A 49 -2.10 -100.94 41.71
N ILE A 50 -2.50 -100.25 40.65
CA ILE A 50 -1.86 -99.00 40.20
C ILE A 50 -2.07 -97.90 41.24
N ALA A 51 -3.28 -97.80 41.81
CA ALA A 51 -3.59 -96.84 42.85
C ALA A 51 -2.83 -97.11 44.15
N SER A 52 -2.66 -98.38 44.54
CA SER A 52 -1.96 -98.75 45.78
C SER A 52 -0.43 -98.60 45.71
N ASN A 53 0.16 -98.70 44.52
CA ASN A 53 1.61 -98.62 44.32
C ASN A 53 2.11 -97.23 43.86
N LYS A 54 1.22 -96.23 43.74
CA LYS A 54 1.62 -94.88 43.34
C LYS A 54 2.35 -94.20 44.49
N VAL A 55 3.65 -93.96 44.31
CA VAL A 55 4.44 -93.11 45.20
C VAL A 55 4.20 -91.66 44.81
N TRP A 56 3.59 -90.90 45.72
CA TRP A 56 3.37 -89.47 45.54
C TRP A 56 4.66 -88.70 45.83
N SER A 57 5.09 -87.90 44.87
CA SER A 57 6.27 -87.03 45.02
C SER A 57 5.83 -85.58 45.04
N PHE A 58 6.22 -84.85 46.08
CA PHE A 58 5.87 -83.44 46.23
C PHE A 58 6.36 -82.59 45.04
N ASN A 59 7.57 -82.87 44.54
CA ASN A 59 8.14 -82.12 43.44
C ASN A 59 7.46 -82.46 42.10
N GLY A 60 7.26 -83.75 41.84
CA GLY A 60 6.71 -84.24 40.56
C GLY A 60 5.20 -84.03 40.41
N ASP A 61 4.45 -84.20 41.49
CA ASP A 61 2.99 -84.20 41.46
C ASP A 61 2.38 -82.86 41.90
N LEU A 62 3.15 -81.94 42.49
CA LEU A 62 2.63 -80.64 42.93
C LEU A 62 3.41 -79.46 42.33
N LEU A 63 4.72 -79.36 42.58
CA LEU A 63 5.48 -78.16 42.19
C LEU A 63 5.63 -77.99 40.67
N ILE A 64 5.98 -79.04 39.94
CA ILE A 64 6.16 -78.96 38.48
C ILE A 64 4.83 -78.63 37.77
N PRO A 65 3.71 -79.34 38.03
CA PRO A 65 2.41 -79.02 37.44
C PRO A 65 1.94 -77.60 37.77
N LEU A 66 2.17 -77.12 39.00
CA LEU A 66 1.85 -75.76 39.43
C LEU A 66 2.66 -74.71 38.69
N SER A 67 3.95 -74.96 38.50
CA SER A 67 4.84 -74.03 37.80
C SER A 67 4.45 -73.89 36.33
N ILE A 68 4.11 -75.00 35.67
CA ILE A 68 3.61 -75.00 34.29
C ILE A 68 2.23 -74.31 34.20
N ALA A 69 1.34 -74.52 35.16
CA ALA A 69 0.04 -73.86 35.19
C ALA A 69 0.16 -72.34 35.33
N ILE A 70 1.05 -71.87 36.22
CA ILE A 70 1.35 -70.43 36.38
C ILE A 70 1.97 -69.87 35.10
N LEU A 71 2.94 -70.58 34.52
CA LEU A 71 3.59 -70.17 33.27
C LEU A 71 2.56 -70.06 32.14
N TYR A 72 1.68 -71.04 31.99
CA TYR A 72 0.61 -71.03 31.00
C TYR A 72 -0.34 -69.83 31.18
N LEU A 73 -0.75 -69.56 32.43
CA LEU A 73 -1.67 -68.48 32.77
C LEU A 73 -1.03 -67.09 32.53
N LEU A 74 0.29 -66.96 32.65
CA LEU A 74 1.02 -65.72 32.33
C LEU A 74 1.35 -65.58 30.84
N LEU A 75 1.70 -66.67 30.18
CA LEU A 75 2.15 -66.65 28.79
C LEU A 75 0.98 -66.36 27.83
N LEU A 76 -0.22 -66.86 28.14
CA LEU A 76 -1.40 -66.65 27.29
C LEU A 76 -1.80 -65.16 27.16
N PRO A 77 -1.92 -64.36 28.24
CA PRO A 77 -2.14 -62.91 28.15
C PRO A 77 -1.01 -62.17 27.42
N ILE A 78 0.25 -62.56 27.63
CA ILE A 78 1.39 -61.92 26.95
C ILE A 78 1.33 -62.16 25.45
N LEU A 79 0.98 -63.38 25.03
CA LEU A 79 0.82 -63.72 23.62
C LEU A 79 -0.36 -62.97 22.99
N ASN A 80 -1.46 -62.80 23.73
CA ASN A 80 -2.60 -62.01 23.28
C ASN A 80 -2.24 -60.52 23.12
N LEU A 81 -1.51 -59.96 24.08
CA LEU A 81 -1.03 -58.57 24.01
C LEU A 81 -0.05 -58.36 22.84
N ALA A 82 0.84 -59.33 22.60
CA ALA A 82 1.75 -59.29 21.46
C ALA A 82 0.99 -59.31 20.12
N TYR A 83 -0.07 -60.12 20.03
CA TYR A 83 -0.94 -60.16 18.86
C TYR A 83 -1.66 -58.84 18.63
N GLU A 84 -2.28 -58.26 19.67
CA GLU A 84 -2.93 -56.94 19.62
C GLU A 84 -1.96 -55.84 19.20
N PHE A 85 -0.75 -55.82 19.76
CA PHE A 85 0.27 -54.81 19.43
C PHE A 85 0.68 -54.86 17.95
N ILE A 86 0.83 -56.06 17.38
CA ILE A 86 1.18 -56.23 15.96
C ILE A 86 0.01 -55.82 15.06
N ASN A 87 -1.20 -56.26 15.40
CA ASN A 87 -2.38 -56.00 14.60
C ASN A 87 -2.75 -54.50 14.60
N ASP A 88 -2.79 -53.89 15.77
CA ASP A 88 -3.24 -52.51 15.92
C ASP A 88 -2.11 -51.51 15.58
N GLY A 89 -0.89 -51.80 16.01
CA GLY A 89 0.26 -50.92 15.82
C GLY A 89 0.76 -50.87 14.38
N VAL A 90 0.83 -52.03 13.71
CA VAL A 90 1.38 -52.11 12.34
C VAL A 90 0.26 -52.11 11.32
N ILE A 91 -0.62 -53.11 11.34
CA ILE A 91 -1.58 -53.32 10.25
C ILE A 91 -2.60 -52.18 10.22
N ASN A 92 -3.18 -51.81 11.36
CA ASN A 92 -4.19 -50.76 11.40
C ASN A 92 -3.60 -49.37 11.10
N SER A 93 -2.41 -49.05 11.64
CA SER A 93 -1.72 -47.78 11.33
C SER A 93 -1.39 -47.62 9.84
N PHE A 94 -0.92 -48.69 9.17
CA PHE A 94 -0.69 -48.66 7.73
C PHE A 94 -1.98 -48.50 6.92
N ARG A 95 -3.05 -49.20 7.34
CA ARG A 95 -4.38 -49.10 6.71
C ARG A 95 -4.96 -47.69 6.86
N ASP A 96 -4.91 -47.12 8.06
CA ASP A 96 -5.45 -45.79 8.37
C ASP A 96 -4.71 -44.70 7.61
N LYS A 97 -3.37 -44.79 7.50
CA LYS A 97 -2.58 -43.85 6.67
C LYS A 97 -2.97 -43.92 5.20
N ARG A 98 -3.18 -45.13 4.67
CA ARG A 98 -3.59 -45.33 3.27
C ARG A 98 -5.02 -44.84 3.03
N GLN A 99 -5.93 -45.10 3.96
CA GLN A 99 -7.31 -44.63 3.92
C GLN A 99 -7.36 -43.10 3.96
N ASN A 100 -6.67 -42.47 4.91
CA ASN A 100 -6.60 -41.01 5.02
C ASN A 100 -6.05 -40.36 3.75
N LYS A 101 -5.01 -40.94 3.13
CA LYS A 101 -4.50 -40.44 1.85
C LYS A 101 -5.55 -40.52 0.75
N THR A 102 -6.23 -41.66 0.65
CA THR A 102 -7.27 -41.89 -0.36
C THR A 102 -8.46 -40.96 -0.16
N ASP A 103 -8.90 -40.76 1.08
CA ASP A 103 -9.99 -39.86 1.44
C ASP A 103 -9.64 -38.41 1.13
N LYS A 104 -8.41 -37.98 1.46
CA LYS A 104 -7.93 -36.65 1.09
C LYS A 104 -7.98 -36.42 -0.42
N GLU A 105 -7.48 -37.37 -1.20
CA GLU A 105 -7.51 -37.27 -2.67
C GLU A 105 -8.95 -37.25 -3.20
N ARG A 106 -9.87 -38.02 -2.61
CA ARG A 106 -11.29 -38.01 -2.95
C ARG A 106 -11.92 -36.65 -2.69
N PHE A 107 -11.66 -36.03 -1.53
CA PHE A 107 -12.18 -34.70 -1.22
C PHE A 107 -11.61 -33.61 -2.13
N VAL A 108 -10.33 -33.70 -2.51
CA VAL A 108 -9.75 -32.78 -3.49
C VAL A 108 -10.45 -32.87 -4.83
N ARG A 109 -10.68 -34.09 -5.35
CA ARG A 109 -11.43 -34.32 -6.59
C ARG A 109 -12.88 -33.83 -6.50
N GLN A 110 -13.52 -34.02 -5.35
CA GLN A 110 -14.88 -33.52 -5.14
C GLN A 110 -14.91 -31.99 -5.11
N LYS A 111 -13.95 -31.35 -4.42
CA LYS A 111 -13.82 -29.90 -4.41
C LYS A 111 -13.58 -29.33 -5.80
N SER A 112 -12.71 -29.94 -6.61
CA SER A 112 -12.47 -29.48 -7.98
C SER A 112 -13.71 -29.65 -8.85
N THR A 113 -14.43 -30.77 -8.72
CA THR A 113 -15.65 -31.03 -9.49
C THR A 113 -16.79 -30.09 -9.09
N VAL A 114 -16.97 -29.85 -7.79
CA VAL A 114 -17.96 -28.89 -7.27
C VAL A 114 -17.57 -27.47 -7.66
N GLY A 115 -16.30 -27.10 -7.58
CA GLY A 115 -15.79 -25.81 -8.03
C GLY A 115 -16.10 -25.57 -9.52
N ALA A 116 -15.75 -26.53 -10.37
CA ALA A 116 -16.09 -26.47 -11.80
C ALA A 116 -17.60 -26.42 -12.05
N LYS A 117 -18.41 -27.11 -11.23
CA LYS A 117 -19.88 -27.06 -11.33
C LYS A 117 -20.44 -25.71 -10.90
N ILE A 118 -19.89 -25.08 -9.86
CA ILE A 118 -20.29 -23.73 -9.41
C ILE A 118 -19.85 -22.70 -10.46
N GLU A 119 -18.64 -22.81 -11.00
CA GLU A 119 -18.15 -21.93 -12.07
C GLU A 119 -18.97 -22.07 -13.35
N ALA A 120 -19.48 -23.28 -13.64
CA ALA A 120 -20.41 -23.52 -14.74
C ALA A 120 -21.87 -23.15 -14.42
N ASP A 121 -22.19 -22.85 -13.15
CA ASP A 121 -23.55 -22.52 -12.74
C ASP A 121 -23.90 -21.10 -13.17
N GLU A 122 -25.07 -20.95 -13.77
CA GLU A 122 -25.51 -19.68 -14.34
C GLU A 122 -25.73 -18.62 -13.26
N GLU A 123 -26.20 -19.02 -12.07
CA GLU A 123 -26.42 -18.11 -10.95
C GLU A 123 -25.11 -17.49 -10.43
N TYR A 124 -24.03 -18.30 -10.36
CA TYR A 124 -22.72 -17.82 -9.94
C TYR A 124 -22.15 -16.83 -10.96
N ILE A 125 -22.24 -17.15 -12.26
CA ILE A 125 -21.81 -16.26 -13.34
C ILE A 125 -22.60 -14.95 -13.32
N ARG A 126 -23.92 -15.01 -13.08
CA ARG A 126 -24.76 -13.81 -12.93
C ARG A 126 -24.29 -12.94 -11.77
N LYS A 127 -24.08 -13.52 -10.58
CA LYS A 127 -23.56 -12.79 -9.42
C LYS A 127 -22.18 -12.17 -9.67
N LEU A 128 -21.28 -12.89 -10.34
CA LEU A 128 -19.95 -12.38 -10.69
C LEU A 128 -20.06 -11.17 -11.63
N LYS A 129 -20.91 -11.27 -12.66
CA LYS A 129 -21.18 -10.16 -13.58
C LYS A 129 -21.85 -8.99 -12.88
N ASP A 130 -22.78 -9.23 -11.95
CA ASP A 130 -23.42 -8.16 -11.18
C ASP A 130 -22.40 -7.41 -10.32
N GLN A 131 -21.48 -8.14 -9.66
CA GLN A 131 -20.37 -7.54 -8.93
C GLN A 131 -19.42 -6.75 -9.83
N GLU A 132 -19.11 -7.27 -11.02
CA GLU A 132 -18.29 -6.57 -12.01
C GLU A 132 -18.97 -5.29 -12.50
N ILE A 133 -20.28 -5.34 -12.76
CA ILE A 133 -21.09 -4.18 -13.13
C ILE A 133 -21.09 -3.15 -12.00
N GLU A 134 -21.28 -3.59 -10.75
CA GLU A 134 -21.26 -2.70 -9.58
C GLU A 134 -19.90 -2.01 -9.43
N ASN A 135 -18.80 -2.76 -9.49
CA ASN A 135 -17.45 -2.22 -9.45
C ASN A 135 -17.21 -1.23 -10.60
N TRP A 136 -17.62 -1.58 -11.82
CA TRP A 136 -17.51 -0.70 -12.98
C TRP A 136 -18.30 0.60 -12.80
N LEU A 137 -19.51 0.53 -12.24
CA LEU A 137 -20.32 1.70 -11.93
C LEU A 137 -19.66 2.60 -10.89
N GLN A 138 -19.08 2.02 -9.83
CA GLN A 138 -18.34 2.75 -8.80
C GLN A 138 -17.10 3.45 -9.39
N GLU A 139 -16.30 2.74 -10.18
CA GLU A 139 -15.14 3.30 -10.88
C GLU A 139 -15.54 4.42 -11.85
N LYS A 140 -16.65 4.25 -12.57
CA LYS A 140 -17.16 5.26 -13.51
C LYS A 140 -17.64 6.50 -12.77
N ALA A 141 -18.33 6.33 -11.63
CA ALA A 141 -18.74 7.44 -10.78
C ALA A 141 -17.52 8.22 -10.24
N LEU A 142 -16.49 7.50 -9.78
CA LEU A 142 -15.24 8.11 -9.32
C LEU A 142 -14.53 8.88 -10.43
N ARG A 143 -14.38 8.28 -11.62
CA ARG A 143 -13.78 8.93 -12.79
C ARG A 143 -14.57 10.16 -13.23
N ASN A 144 -15.90 10.08 -13.26
CA ASN A 144 -16.74 11.23 -13.59
C ASN A 144 -16.57 12.36 -12.57
N LYS A 145 -16.50 12.05 -11.28
CA LYS A 145 -16.24 13.05 -10.24
C LYS A 145 -14.89 13.75 -10.44
N GLN A 146 -13.83 12.99 -10.69
CA GLN A 146 -12.49 13.53 -10.98
C GLN A 146 -12.50 14.39 -12.25
N PHE A 147 -13.19 13.96 -13.30
CA PHE A 147 -13.30 14.70 -14.55
C PHE A 147 -14.06 16.04 -14.38
N ILE A 148 -15.16 16.04 -13.61
CA ILE A 148 -15.91 17.26 -13.28
C ILE A 148 -15.03 18.21 -12.48
N GLU A 149 -14.30 17.71 -11.48
CA GLU A 149 -13.39 18.53 -10.66
C GLU A 149 -12.27 19.14 -11.51
N GLN A 150 -11.65 18.35 -12.38
CA GLN A 150 -10.63 18.85 -13.31
C GLN A 150 -11.21 19.92 -14.24
N LYS A 151 -12.38 19.69 -14.84
CA LYS A 151 -13.05 20.70 -15.67
C LYS A 151 -13.34 21.98 -14.90
N SER A 152 -13.79 21.88 -13.65
CA SER A 152 -14.00 23.05 -12.79
C SER A 152 -12.70 23.81 -12.55
N LYS A 153 -11.60 23.11 -12.26
CA LYS A 153 -10.26 23.71 -12.09
C LYS A 153 -9.81 24.41 -13.38
N TYR A 154 -9.93 23.77 -14.54
CA TYR A 154 -9.62 24.39 -15.82
C TYR A 154 -10.47 25.62 -16.11
N SER A 155 -11.79 25.56 -15.84
CA SER A 155 -12.68 26.70 -16.00
C SER A 155 -12.25 27.87 -15.11
N SER A 156 -11.91 27.62 -13.84
CA SER A 156 -11.42 28.67 -12.94
C SER A 156 -10.10 29.27 -13.42
N LEU A 157 -9.19 28.43 -13.94
CA LEU A 157 -7.91 28.89 -14.48
C LEU A 157 -8.11 29.75 -15.73
N LEU A 158 -9.02 29.36 -16.62
CA LEU A 158 -9.36 30.16 -17.81
C LEU A 158 -9.94 31.53 -17.44
N VAL A 159 -10.81 31.59 -16.42
CA VAL A 159 -11.34 32.87 -15.92
C VAL A 159 -10.19 33.73 -15.38
N LEU A 160 -9.32 33.17 -14.53
CA LEU A 160 -8.16 33.90 -14.00
C LEU A 160 -7.22 34.38 -15.11
N LEU A 161 -6.99 33.59 -16.15
CA LEU A 161 -6.19 33.98 -17.31
C LEU A 161 -6.87 35.16 -18.03
N SER A 162 -8.18 35.08 -18.28
CA SER A 162 -8.92 36.15 -18.94
C SER A 162 -8.90 37.46 -18.14
N GLU A 163 -9.02 37.39 -16.81
CA GLU A 163 -8.90 38.56 -15.93
C GLU A 163 -7.49 39.16 -15.98
N LYS A 164 -6.45 38.31 -15.98
CA LYS A 164 -5.06 38.75 -16.10
C LYS A 164 -4.76 39.38 -17.46
N GLU A 165 -5.29 38.82 -18.54
CA GLU A 165 -5.18 39.39 -19.88
C GLU A 165 -5.85 40.77 -19.96
N GLN A 166 -7.04 40.90 -19.36
CA GLN A 166 -7.73 42.18 -19.27
C GLN A 166 -6.93 43.20 -18.45
N GLN A 167 -6.37 42.79 -17.31
CA GLN A 167 -5.48 43.64 -16.50
C GLN A 167 -4.27 44.10 -17.31
N PHE A 168 -3.59 43.20 -18.02
CA PHE A 168 -2.45 43.55 -18.86
C PHE A 168 -2.83 44.48 -20.02
N SER A 169 -3.96 44.24 -20.67
CA SER A 169 -4.47 45.11 -21.74
C SER A 169 -4.77 46.52 -21.22
N GLN A 170 -5.39 46.64 -20.04
CA GLN A 170 -5.64 47.92 -19.38
C GLN A 170 -4.33 48.63 -19.00
N SER A 171 -3.39 47.95 -18.35
CA SER A 171 -2.08 48.52 -18.02
C SER A 171 -1.31 48.94 -19.27
N ARG A 172 -1.36 48.14 -20.34
CA ARG A 172 -0.73 48.47 -21.63
C ARG A 172 -1.36 49.73 -22.24
N ALA A 173 -2.68 49.86 -22.21
CA ALA A 173 -3.36 51.06 -22.70
C ALA A 173 -2.98 52.30 -21.88
N GLN A 174 -2.87 52.17 -20.56
CA GLN A 174 -2.39 53.24 -19.67
C GLN A 174 -0.96 53.67 -20.01
N TYR A 175 -0.03 52.72 -20.16
CA TYR A 175 1.35 53.04 -20.53
C TYR A 175 1.45 53.68 -21.92
N VAL A 176 0.64 53.23 -22.89
CA VAL A 176 0.62 53.85 -24.22
C VAL A 176 0.12 55.30 -24.14
N ALA A 177 -0.96 55.56 -23.40
CA ALA A 177 -1.47 56.91 -23.21
C ALA A 177 -0.46 57.82 -22.48
N GLU A 178 0.25 57.28 -21.48
CA GLU A 178 1.31 57.99 -20.79
C GLU A 178 2.47 58.34 -21.74
N ILE A 179 2.94 57.38 -22.54
CA ILE A 179 3.97 57.60 -23.57
C ILE A 179 3.54 58.67 -24.57
N GLU A 180 2.28 58.65 -25.02
CA GLU A 180 1.76 59.66 -25.95
C GLU A 180 1.72 61.06 -25.31
N SER A 181 1.30 61.15 -24.05
CA SER A 181 1.32 62.41 -23.30
C SER A 181 2.73 62.96 -23.05
N LEU A 182 3.70 62.07 -22.82
CA LEU A 182 5.11 62.45 -22.66
C LEU A 182 5.69 62.90 -23.99
N LYS A 183 5.34 62.22 -25.09
CA LYS A 183 5.74 62.61 -26.44
C LYS A 183 5.16 63.96 -26.84
N SER A 184 3.89 64.24 -26.53
CA SER A 184 3.29 65.56 -26.81
C SER A 184 3.96 66.67 -26.00
N LYS A 185 4.27 66.41 -24.72
CA LYS A 185 5.07 67.34 -23.89
C LYS A 185 6.45 67.56 -24.49
N GLN A 186 7.14 66.51 -24.90
CA GLN A 186 8.45 66.59 -25.54
C GLN A 186 8.41 67.47 -26.80
N VAL A 187 7.41 67.29 -27.67
CA VAL A 187 7.20 68.13 -28.86
C VAL A 187 6.92 69.59 -28.47
N SER A 188 6.08 69.83 -27.46
CA SER A 188 5.81 71.20 -27.02
C SER A 188 7.05 71.91 -26.49
N ILE A 189 7.90 71.19 -25.75
CA ILE A 189 9.18 71.72 -25.23
C ILE A 189 10.15 71.98 -26.38
N SER A 190 10.26 71.08 -27.36
CA SER A 190 11.13 71.32 -28.52
C SER A 190 10.67 72.54 -29.32
N THR A 191 9.37 72.72 -29.55
CA THR A 191 8.86 73.92 -30.24
C THR A 191 9.12 75.20 -29.45
N GLN A 192 9.00 75.17 -28.11
CA GLN A 192 9.36 76.31 -27.27
C GLN A 192 10.86 76.63 -27.34
N LEU A 193 11.72 75.62 -27.37
CA LEU A 193 13.15 75.80 -27.56
C LEU A 193 13.46 76.44 -28.92
N ASP A 194 12.87 75.94 -30.01
CA ASP A 194 13.06 76.50 -31.36
C ASP A 194 12.65 77.98 -31.43
N LEU A 195 11.54 78.35 -30.78
CA LEU A 195 11.07 79.75 -30.71
C LEU A 195 12.05 80.64 -29.92
N VAL A 196 12.58 80.15 -28.80
CA VAL A 196 13.57 80.88 -28.00
C VAL A 196 14.89 81.00 -28.75
N GLU A 197 15.34 79.95 -29.44
CA GLU A 197 16.53 79.99 -30.29
C GLU A 197 16.36 80.99 -31.44
N SER A 198 15.20 81.01 -32.09
CA SER A 198 14.90 82.00 -33.14
C SER A 198 14.83 83.43 -32.60
N ASP A 199 14.20 83.64 -31.44
CA ASP A 199 14.10 84.96 -30.80
C ASP A 199 15.49 85.46 -30.39
N THR A 200 16.30 84.60 -29.76
CA THR A 200 17.68 84.94 -29.37
C THR A 200 18.57 85.22 -30.59
N ALA A 201 18.47 84.44 -31.67
CA ALA A 201 19.17 84.72 -32.92
C ALA A 201 18.75 86.05 -33.56
N SER A 202 17.45 86.36 -33.56
CA SER A 202 16.95 87.64 -34.10
C SER A 202 17.42 88.85 -33.28
N LYS A 203 17.46 88.69 -31.96
CA LYS A 203 17.99 89.67 -31.02
C LYS A 203 19.49 89.90 -31.22
N LEU A 204 20.28 88.82 -31.36
CA LEU A 204 21.71 88.91 -31.64
C LEU A 204 21.98 89.61 -32.97
N SER A 205 21.26 89.24 -34.04
CA SER A 205 21.40 89.91 -35.34
C SER A 205 21.04 91.40 -35.28
N TYR A 206 19.97 91.75 -34.55
CA TYR A 206 19.62 93.16 -34.36
C TYR A 206 20.68 93.92 -33.55
N LEU A 207 21.27 93.31 -32.51
CA LEU A 207 22.39 93.90 -31.76
C LEU A 207 23.62 94.08 -32.65
N GLU A 208 23.96 93.10 -33.48
CA GLU A 208 25.08 93.20 -34.40
C GLU A 208 24.90 94.32 -35.42
N ILE A 209 23.70 94.45 -36.01
CA ILE A 209 23.36 95.55 -36.93
C ILE A 209 23.45 96.89 -36.22
N THR A 210 22.81 97.03 -35.05
CA THR A 210 22.81 98.29 -34.30
C THR A 210 24.19 98.66 -33.79
N LEU A 211 25.02 97.72 -33.33
CA LEU A 211 26.41 97.97 -32.93
C LEU A 211 27.26 98.41 -34.12
N ASN A 212 27.09 97.80 -35.30
CA ASN A 212 27.76 98.24 -36.52
C ASN A 212 27.33 99.65 -36.93
N GLU A 213 26.04 99.98 -36.85
CA GLU A 213 25.52 101.32 -37.12
C GLU A 213 26.07 102.35 -36.12
N LEU A 214 26.07 102.03 -34.82
CA LEU A 214 26.64 102.87 -33.78
C LEU A 214 28.15 103.07 -33.99
N GLY A 215 28.89 102.02 -34.35
CA GLY A 215 30.30 102.10 -34.70
C GLY A 215 30.56 103.05 -35.87
N ARG A 216 29.74 102.98 -36.93
CA ARG A 216 29.83 103.92 -38.07
C ARG A 216 29.51 105.37 -37.68
N ILE A 217 28.54 105.59 -36.80
CA ILE A 217 28.22 106.94 -36.29
C ILE A 217 29.39 107.45 -35.44
N LEU A 218 29.98 106.60 -34.60
CA LEU A 218 31.13 106.95 -33.76
C LEU A 218 32.36 107.30 -34.62
N ASP A 219 32.68 106.49 -35.62
CA ASP A 219 33.75 106.75 -36.59
C ASP A 219 33.50 108.05 -37.38
N GLY A 220 32.24 108.36 -37.70
CA GLY A 220 31.83 109.61 -38.33
C GLY A 220 32.03 110.83 -37.43
N VAL A 221 31.74 110.69 -36.14
CA VAL A 221 31.94 111.73 -35.11
C VAL A 221 33.43 111.95 -34.82
N GLU A 222 34.24 110.90 -34.83
CA GLU A 222 35.69 110.99 -34.57
C GLU A 222 36.45 111.63 -35.75
N ASN A 223 36.01 111.38 -37.00
CA ASN A 223 36.60 111.99 -38.20
C ASN A 223 36.13 113.45 -38.46
N ALA A 224 35.06 113.91 -37.80
CA ALA A 224 34.58 115.29 -37.87
C ALA A 224 35.31 116.16 -36.84
N ASN A 225 36.30 116.93 -37.29
CA ASN A 225 37.10 117.86 -36.48
C ASN A 225 36.28 118.69 -35.45
N GLY A 226 36.19 118.20 -34.20
CA GLY A 226 36.02 119.01 -32.99
C GLY A 226 34.68 119.73 -32.78
N LEU A 227 33.64 119.50 -33.57
CA LEU A 227 32.29 120.02 -33.30
C LEU A 227 31.29 118.86 -33.29
N THR A 228 31.00 118.32 -32.12
CA THR A 228 29.87 117.40 -31.93
C THR A 228 28.58 118.17 -32.22
N THR A 229 27.94 117.85 -33.35
CA THR A 229 26.63 118.42 -33.64
C THR A 229 25.65 117.85 -32.61
N SER A 230 24.84 118.70 -31.97
CA SER A 230 23.74 118.26 -31.07
C SER A 230 22.80 117.23 -31.73
N GLN A 231 22.86 117.11 -33.05
CA GLN A 231 22.11 116.17 -33.87
C GLN A 231 22.67 114.74 -33.77
N ASP A 232 24.00 114.57 -33.75
CA ASP A 232 24.65 113.25 -33.71
C ASP A 232 24.50 112.59 -32.33
N ILE A 233 24.58 113.39 -31.26
CA ILE A 233 24.30 112.95 -29.87
C ILE A 233 22.82 112.56 -29.71
N LYS A 234 21.92 113.26 -30.40
CA LYS A 234 20.48 112.97 -30.36
C LYS A 234 20.15 111.69 -31.13
N GLU A 235 20.85 111.42 -32.22
CA GLU A 235 20.71 110.20 -33.01
C GLU A 235 21.26 108.97 -32.27
N LEU A 236 22.43 109.08 -31.65
CA LEU A 236 22.98 108.06 -30.74
C LEU A 236 22.02 107.75 -29.59
N ARG A 237 21.50 108.77 -28.90
CA ARG A 237 20.53 108.59 -27.81
C ARG A 237 19.24 107.94 -28.32
N GLY A 238 18.76 108.32 -29.51
CA GLY A 238 17.57 107.71 -30.12
C GLY A 238 17.76 106.22 -30.41
N LYS A 239 18.93 105.82 -30.93
CA LYS A 239 19.25 104.42 -31.22
C LYS A 239 19.45 103.58 -29.96
N ILE A 240 20.05 104.14 -28.92
CA ILE A 240 20.16 103.49 -27.61
C ILE A 240 18.78 103.25 -27.00
N GLU A 241 17.85 104.21 -27.11
CA GLU A 241 16.48 104.05 -26.63
C GLU A 241 15.69 103.01 -27.43
N GLU A 242 15.96 102.90 -28.74
CA GLU A 242 15.37 101.87 -29.61
C GLU A 242 15.78 100.45 -29.19
N VAL A 243 17.08 100.26 -28.92
CA VAL A 243 17.62 99.00 -28.36
C VAL A 243 16.99 98.71 -27.00
N ARG A 244 16.92 99.73 -26.14
CA ARG A 244 16.35 99.61 -24.80
C ARG A 244 14.89 99.14 -24.81
N SER A 245 14.07 99.74 -25.67
CA SER A 245 12.67 99.38 -25.84
C SER A 245 12.49 97.97 -26.40
N LYS A 246 13.35 97.54 -27.34
CA LYS A 246 13.22 96.22 -27.99
C LYS A 246 13.65 95.05 -27.10
N PHE A 247 14.58 95.29 -26.16
CA PHE A 247 15.03 94.29 -25.20
C PHE A 247 14.30 94.38 -23.84
N GLY A 248 13.38 95.34 -23.67
CA GLY A 248 12.63 95.51 -22.42
C GLY A 248 13.52 95.85 -21.22
N ILE A 249 14.62 96.57 -21.44
CA ILE A 249 15.56 96.98 -20.40
C ILE A 249 15.05 98.27 -19.77
N TRP A 250 14.28 98.18 -18.68
CA TRP A 250 13.83 99.36 -17.93
C TRP A 250 14.95 99.87 -16.99
N ASP A 251 14.90 101.14 -16.59
CA ASP A 251 15.91 101.82 -15.75
C ASP A 251 16.12 101.21 -14.35
N ASP A 252 15.33 100.21 -13.95
CA ASP A 252 15.49 99.53 -12.66
C ASP A 252 16.52 98.38 -12.76
N ILE A 253 17.79 98.73 -12.99
CA ILE A 253 18.90 97.92 -12.48
C ILE A 253 19.22 98.52 -11.10
N PRO A 254 18.78 97.91 -10.00
CA PRO A 254 19.22 98.35 -8.68
C PRO A 254 20.71 97.99 -8.57
N PHE A 255 21.57 99.01 -8.52
CA PHE A 255 22.87 98.88 -7.89
C PHE A 255 22.69 98.63 -6.39
#